data_AF-A0AAU4DLA3-F1
#
_entry.id   AF-A0AAU4DLA3-F1
#
_cell.length_a   1.000
_cell.length_b   1.000
_cell.length_c   1.000
_cell.angle_alpha   90.00
_cell.angle_beta   90.00
_cell.angle_gamma   90.00
#
_symmetry.space_group_name_H-M   'P 1'
#
loop_
_entity.id
_entity.type
_entity.pdbx_description
1 polymer ?
#
loop_
_entity_poly.entity_id
_entity_poly.type
_entity_poly.pdbx_seq_one_letter_code
_entity_poly.pdbx_strand_id
1 'polypeptide(L)'
;MEAESEPYVRLATLRTLHRVVADLNAARSLAGTLQAVVEGAVHGLGFDAAAVSLVRPDGDLVVAAVWEIEESALGGPAVLLGQVGSRESWERLLGVCDHWGTLRFLPNDRGWAVASDIPTWTGDGPLPVYANDWHPNDALLAPMYSAGGDLLGVLSVDRPRSGKRPGAWTREALEMFSLQASIAIGNARLRAEMQRALARLEKEQQALRASEESFRQAFEYAPSGMAITELHGDAMGQLTRVNDALCRLLGRPRATLRQQRFADLVHPEDLELLLRTSAEGGRAELRLSRRDGGYQWVCLRNSVVADAAEGPSFLLTHVEDIEDRKKHELQLAHRASHDALTGLPNGAELRARLGRRLCAAPQGPGGAAAHGAAYGAGYGAVAAGHAPLPPGTVAHEAQDIAYSAAYSPAYEPSYGGASYGAHGGFEGLDAGVPAHGYGHPEESLHHDVEAFDGGYPLRGREPAADHVHAVVPGDPPGGEVWGAARRTAPPGEKGLAVLFCDLDGFKSVNDRFGHNAGDAVLIEVARRLQQVVREGDTVARMGGDEFVVLADGIGREEAKDLAGRLRNAIIPPMRIDNRAMRVGVSLGIGWAGCGMSIEEVLHAADERMYDEKRARGSAVRGARGERSHRRAG
;
A
#
# COMPACT_ATOMS: atom_id res chain seq x y z
N MET A 1 -30.45 81.95 35.63
CA MET A 1 -30.83 80.77 36.45
C MET A 1 -29.90 79.64 36.04
N GLU A 2 -28.63 79.77 36.40
CA GLU A 2 -27.61 78.73 36.28
C GLU A 2 -26.99 78.64 37.68
N ALA A 3 -27.53 77.76 38.51
CA ALA A 3 -26.80 77.31 39.68
C ALA A 3 -25.72 76.37 39.13
N GLU A 4 -24.58 76.95 38.73
CA GLU A 4 -23.36 76.21 38.46
C GLU A 4 -23.05 75.34 39.68
N SER A 5 -23.30 74.05 39.54
CA SER A 5 -23.00 73.04 40.54
C SER A 5 -21.51 73.07 40.91
N GLU A 6 -21.26 73.17 42.21
CA GLU A 6 -20.00 73.46 42.90
C GLU A 6 -18.75 72.72 42.37
N PRO A 7 -17.54 73.32 42.48
CA PRO A 7 -16.26 72.70 42.11
C PRO A 7 -16.02 71.33 42.78
N TYR A 8 -16.67 71.06 43.90
CA TYR A 8 -16.64 69.77 44.59
C TYR A 8 -17.27 68.63 43.77
N VAL A 9 -18.39 68.90 43.09
CA VAL A 9 -19.10 67.90 42.26
C VAL A 9 -18.24 67.53 41.04
N ARG A 10 -17.60 68.51 40.40
CA ARG A 10 -16.69 68.26 39.26
C ARG A 10 -15.48 67.42 39.66
N LEU A 11 -14.88 67.72 40.82
CA LEU A 11 -13.75 66.94 41.34
C LEU A 11 -14.13 65.51 41.71
N ALA A 12 -15.32 65.30 42.28
CA ALA A 12 -15.84 63.97 42.58
C ALA A 12 -16.05 63.15 41.30
N THR A 13 -16.69 63.72 40.27
CA THR A 13 -16.87 63.07 38.97
C THR A 13 -15.52 62.70 38.32
N LEU A 14 -14.53 63.60 38.36
CA LEU A 14 -13.21 63.34 37.78
C LEU A 14 -12.46 62.21 38.49
N ARG A 15 -12.56 62.11 39.82
CA ARG A 15 -12.00 61.00 40.61
C ARG A 15 -12.68 59.67 40.28
N THR A 16 -14.00 59.69 40.09
CA THR A 16 -14.75 58.48 39.72
C THR A 16 -14.38 58.05 38.30
N LEU A 17 -14.31 58.98 37.34
CA LEU A 17 -13.83 58.71 35.98
C LEU A 17 -12.44 58.11 35.96
N HIS A 18 -11.50 58.68 36.73
CA HIS A 18 -10.14 58.14 36.81
C HIS A 18 -10.11 56.69 37.32
N ARG A 19 -10.94 56.36 38.31
CA ARG A 19 -11.07 54.99 38.84
C ARG A 19 -11.63 54.04 37.79
N VAL A 20 -12.72 54.43 37.14
CA VAL A 20 -13.36 53.61 36.10
C VAL A 20 -12.39 53.38 34.93
N VAL A 21 -11.63 54.39 34.52
CA VAL A 21 -10.60 54.25 33.47
C VAL A 21 -9.47 53.32 33.92
N ALA A 22 -9.10 53.31 35.19
CA ALA A 22 -8.15 52.33 35.72
C ALA A 22 -8.72 50.89 35.66
N ASP A 23 -10.00 50.70 36.01
CA ASP A 23 -10.68 49.41 35.95
C ASP A 23 -10.80 48.90 34.50
N LEU A 24 -11.12 49.78 33.54
CA LEU A 24 -11.13 49.49 32.10
C LEU A 24 -9.77 48.97 31.61
N ASN A 25 -8.67 49.61 32.04
CA ASN A 25 -7.32 49.24 31.65
C ASN A 25 -6.83 47.96 32.36
N ALA A 26 -7.34 47.66 33.55
CA ALA A 26 -7.01 46.45 34.30
C ALA A 26 -7.73 45.19 33.76
N ALA A 27 -8.78 45.36 32.95
CA ALA A 27 -9.55 44.25 32.41
C ALA A 27 -8.69 43.32 31.53
N ARG A 28 -8.81 42.01 31.83
CA ARG A 28 -8.02 40.93 31.19
C ARG A 28 -8.71 40.27 30.01
N SER A 29 -9.98 40.58 29.76
CA SER A 29 -10.76 40.01 28.66
C SER A 29 -11.66 41.08 28.04
N LEU A 30 -12.07 40.87 26.78
CA LEU A 30 -13.01 41.75 26.10
C LEU A 30 -14.33 41.85 26.87
N ALA A 31 -14.89 40.73 27.32
CA ALA A 31 -16.12 40.72 28.12
C ALA A 31 -15.97 41.54 29.42
N GLY A 32 -14.84 41.38 30.13
CA GLY A 32 -14.57 42.17 31.34
C GLY A 32 -14.39 43.66 31.05
N THR A 33 -13.76 44.02 29.92
CA THR A 33 -13.66 45.41 29.48
C THR A 33 -15.04 45.99 29.19
N LEU A 34 -15.88 45.29 28.44
CA LEU A 34 -17.23 45.75 28.09
C LEU A 34 -18.10 45.96 29.33
N GLN A 35 -18.02 45.05 30.30
CA GLN A 35 -18.72 45.16 31.57
C GLN A 35 -18.26 46.40 32.35
N ALA A 36 -16.95 46.63 32.44
CA ALA A 36 -16.40 47.83 33.07
C ALA A 36 -16.81 49.13 32.34
N VAL A 37 -17.06 49.09 31.03
CA VAL A 37 -17.57 50.25 30.27
C VAL A 37 -19.00 50.60 30.72
N VAL A 38 -19.92 49.63 30.73
CA VAL A 38 -21.33 49.88 31.11
C VAL A 38 -21.49 50.24 32.58
N GLU A 39 -20.79 49.55 33.48
CA GLU A 39 -20.77 49.88 34.91
C GLU A 39 -20.13 51.26 35.15
N GLY A 40 -19.09 51.56 34.39
CA GLY A 40 -18.40 52.84 34.41
C GLY A 40 -19.26 54.02 34.02
N ALA A 41 -20.06 53.87 32.96
CA ALA A 41 -21.03 54.87 32.54
C ALA A 41 -22.10 55.12 33.62
N VAL A 42 -22.63 54.05 34.22
CA VAL A 42 -23.70 54.15 35.21
C VAL A 42 -23.21 54.69 36.57
N HIS A 43 -22.15 54.11 37.12
CA HIS A 43 -21.61 54.53 38.42
C HIS A 43 -20.80 55.83 38.33
N GLY A 44 -20.16 56.10 37.19
CA GLY A 44 -19.21 57.21 37.03
C GLY A 44 -19.78 58.49 36.44
N LEU A 45 -20.75 58.41 35.52
CA LEU A 45 -21.20 59.56 34.73
C LEU A 45 -22.60 60.07 35.08
N GLY A 46 -23.31 59.41 36.01
CA GLY A 46 -24.62 59.90 36.46
C GLY A 46 -25.81 59.39 35.65
N PHE A 47 -25.67 58.26 34.96
CA PHE A 47 -26.76 57.58 34.25
C PHE A 47 -27.20 56.34 35.04
N ASP A 48 -28.44 55.90 34.85
CA ASP A 48 -28.97 54.72 35.54
C ASP A 48 -29.11 53.49 34.62
N ALA A 49 -28.87 53.65 33.31
CA ALA A 49 -28.78 52.56 32.35
C ALA A 49 -27.68 52.82 31.31
N ALA A 50 -26.98 51.77 30.92
CA ALA A 50 -26.04 51.78 29.81
C ALA A 50 -26.04 50.46 29.04
N ALA A 51 -25.78 50.53 27.74
CA ALA A 51 -25.61 49.38 26.87
C ALA A 51 -24.44 49.64 25.89
N VAL A 52 -23.64 48.61 25.62
CA VAL A 52 -22.59 48.66 24.59
C VAL A 52 -22.97 47.72 23.45
N SER A 53 -23.18 48.30 22.27
CA SER A 53 -23.34 47.57 21.01
C SER A 53 -21.99 47.50 20.30
N LEU A 54 -21.47 46.30 20.02
CA LEU A 54 -20.19 46.11 19.33
C LEU A 54 -20.36 45.65 17.89
N VAL A 55 -19.49 46.14 17.02
CA VAL A 55 -19.38 45.70 15.62
C VAL A 55 -18.79 44.29 15.56
N ARG A 56 -19.55 43.38 14.95
CA ARG A 56 -19.17 41.99 14.65
C ARG A 56 -18.34 41.90 13.36
N PRO A 57 -17.71 40.74 13.07
CA PRO A 57 -16.95 40.54 11.83
C PRO A 57 -17.79 40.65 10.54
N ASP A 58 -19.09 40.39 10.61
CA ASP A 58 -20.05 40.56 9.50
C ASP A 58 -20.44 42.04 9.29
N GLY A 59 -20.06 42.93 10.20
CA GLY A 59 -20.31 44.37 10.15
C GLY A 59 -21.47 44.82 11.03
N ASP A 60 -22.38 43.93 11.41
CA ASP A 60 -23.56 44.26 12.22
C ASP A 60 -23.22 44.48 13.69
N LEU A 61 -24.10 45.16 14.42
CA LEU A 61 -23.85 45.52 15.81
C LEU A 61 -24.66 44.62 16.75
N VAL A 62 -23.97 43.95 17.67
CA VAL A 62 -24.59 43.17 18.75
C VAL A 62 -24.51 43.92 20.07
N VAL A 63 -25.59 43.93 20.83
CA VAL A 63 -25.57 44.39 22.22
C VAL A 63 -24.76 43.39 23.04
N ALA A 64 -23.53 43.78 23.41
CA ALA A 64 -22.51 42.90 23.98
C ALA A 64 -22.39 43.01 25.50
N ALA A 65 -22.79 44.14 26.08
CA ALA A 65 -22.86 44.34 27.53
C ALA A 65 -23.93 45.37 27.87
N VAL A 66 -24.53 45.23 29.05
CA VAL A 66 -25.61 46.09 29.55
C VAL A 66 -25.50 46.20 31.07
N TRP A 67 -25.90 47.34 31.62
CA TRP A 67 -25.97 47.55 33.06
C TRP A 67 -27.07 48.55 33.41
N GLU A 68 -27.78 48.29 34.49
CA GLU A 68 -28.77 49.21 35.08
C GLU A 68 -28.81 49.10 36.60
N ILE A 69 -29.16 50.20 37.29
CA ILE A 69 -29.21 50.24 38.76
C ILE A 69 -30.49 49.57 39.30
N GLU A 70 -31.63 49.84 38.66
CA GLU A 70 -32.93 49.23 38.98
C GLU A 70 -33.58 48.76 37.68
N GLU A 71 -34.08 47.53 37.71
CA GLU A 71 -34.72 46.85 36.58
C GLU A 71 -36.04 47.54 36.24
N SER A 72 -36.15 48.05 35.00
CA SER A 72 -37.35 48.76 34.52
C SER A 72 -38.56 47.82 34.43
N ALA A 73 -39.71 48.30 34.91
CA ALA A 73 -40.98 47.56 34.79
C ALA A 73 -41.47 47.40 33.34
N LEU A 74 -40.96 48.21 32.41
CA LEU A 74 -41.27 48.19 30.98
C LEU A 74 -40.21 47.43 30.14
N GLY A 75 -39.20 46.84 30.81
CA GLY A 75 -38.05 46.19 30.18
C GLY A 75 -36.86 47.14 30.03
N GLY A 76 -35.76 46.81 30.69
CA GLY A 76 -34.49 47.57 30.65
C GLY A 76 -33.54 47.11 29.55
N PRO A 77 -32.33 47.69 29.46
CA PRO A 77 -31.31 47.28 28.51
C PRO A 77 -30.93 45.79 28.64
N ALA A 78 -31.16 45.16 29.80
CA ALA A 78 -30.97 43.72 30.03
C ALA A 78 -31.61 42.82 28.96
N VAL A 79 -32.81 43.19 28.47
CA VAL A 79 -33.56 42.42 27.47
C VAL A 79 -32.87 42.43 26.10
N LEU A 80 -32.01 43.42 25.85
CA LEU A 80 -31.35 43.61 24.56
C LEU A 80 -30.08 42.76 24.40
N LEU A 81 -29.54 42.20 25.48
CA LEU A 81 -28.27 41.50 25.46
C LEU A 81 -28.28 40.37 24.41
N GLY A 82 -27.32 40.39 23.49
CA GLY A 82 -27.19 39.42 22.40
C GLY A 82 -28.02 39.72 21.14
N GLN A 83 -28.96 40.67 21.19
CA GLN A 83 -29.69 41.12 20.00
C GLN A 83 -28.77 41.86 19.03
N VAL A 84 -29.12 41.82 17.75
CA VAL A 84 -28.30 42.33 16.63
C VAL A 84 -29.12 43.32 15.83
N GLY A 85 -28.51 44.45 15.46
CA GLY A 85 -29.05 45.39 14.49
C GLY A 85 -28.08 45.63 13.34
N SER A 86 -28.62 45.92 12.16
CA SER A 86 -27.80 46.04 10.95
C SER A 86 -26.90 47.26 10.99
N ARG A 87 -25.72 47.13 10.37
CA ARG A 87 -24.77 48.26 10.26
C ARG A 87 -25.39 49.49 9.60
N GLU A 88 -26.14 49.28 8.52
CA GLU A 88 -26.78 50.35 7.75
C GLU A 88 -27.79 51.13 8.60
N SER A 89 -28.64 50.42 9.36
CA SER A 89 -29.59 51.05 10.27
C SER A 89 -28.90 51.87 11.35
N TRP A 90 -27.82 51.35 11.95
CA TRP A 90 -27.03 52.10 12.93
C TRP A 90 -26.37 53.35 12.33
N GLU A 91 -25.76 53.26 11.15
CA GLU A 91 -25.13 54.41 10.48
C GLU A 91 -26.17 55.49 10.13
N ARG A 92 -27.35 55.07 9.65
CA ARG A 92 -28.48 55.98 9.40
C ARG A 92 -28.94 56.67 10.68
N LEU A 93 -29.13 55.92 11.78
CA LEU A 93 -29.54 56.48 13.06
C LEU A 93 -28.52 57.52 13.55
N LEU A 94 -27.24 57.19 13.54
CA LEU A 94 -26.16 58.09 13.95
C LEU A 94 -26.06 59.35 13.07
N GLY A 95 -26.44 59.26 11.80
CA GLY A 95 -26.51 60.40 10.88
C GLY A 95 -27.68 61.36 11.12
N VAL A 96 -28.83 60.86 11.60
CA VAL A 96 -30.05 61.65 11.87
C VAL A 96 -30.02 62.33 13.25
N CYS A 97 -29.23 61.81 14.18
CA CYS A 97 -29.08 62.37 15.52
C CYS A 97 -28.46 63.78 15.54
N ASP A 98 -28.85 64.58 16.52
CA ASP A 98 -28.19 65.86 16.79
C ASP A 98 -26.76 65.61 17.29
N HIS A 99 -25.81 66.38 16.78
CA HIS A 99 -24.40 66.19 17.08
C HIS A 99 -23.99 67.05 18.27
N TRP A 100 -23.63 66.41 19.39
CA TRP A 100 -23.05 67.08 20.55
C TRP A 100 -21.58 66.70 20.63
N GLY A 101 -20.77 67.36 19.80
CA GLY A 101 -19.40 66.94 19.55
C GLY A 101 -19.36 65.57 18.86
N THR A 102 -18.71 64.62 19.51
CA THR A 102 -18.65 63.19 19.14
C THR A 102 -19.90 62.41 19.55
N LEU A 103 -20.70 62.92 20.48
CA LEU A 103 -21.95 62.28 20.90
C LEU A 103 -23.07 62.46 19.86
N ARG A 104 -24.05 61.58 19.92
CA ARG A 104 -25.27 61.60 19.11
C ARG A 104 -26.48 61.59 20.03
N PHE A 105 -27.27 62.66 19.98
CA PHE A 105 -28.49 62.78 20.75
C PHE A 105 -29.70 62.63 19.83
N LEU A 106 -30.58 61.69 20.15
CA LEU A 106 -31.86 61.52 19.49
C LEU A 106 -32.95 62.11 20.40
N PRO A 107 -33.60 63.21 20.01
CA PRO A 107 -34.75 63.73 20.75
C PRO A 107 -35.98 62.84 20.58
N ASN A 108 -36.84 62.83 21.60
CA ASN A 108 -38.08 62.05 21.65
C ASN A 108 -39.03 62.20 20.46
N ASP A 109 -39.02 63.36 19.77
CA ASP A 109 -39.86 63.65 18.61
C ASP A 109 -39.36 62.97 17.32
N ARG A 110 -38.14 62.40 17.33
CA ARG A 110 -37.54 61.67 16.21
C ARG A 110 -37.42 60.18 16.44
N GLY A 111 -38.26 59.58 17.28
CA GLY A 111 -38.30 58.14 17.49
C GLY A 111 -38.48 57.33 16.19
N TRP A 112 -39.09 57.91 15.15
CA TRP A 112 -39.20 57.32 13.81
C TRP A 112 -37.86 57.04 13.11
N ALA A 113 -36.78 57.68 13.55
CA ALA A 113 -35.44 57.51 12.99
C ALA A 113 -34.78 56.19 13.42
N VAL A 114 -35.29 55.56 14.49
CA VAL A 114 -34.85 54.25 14.94
C VAL A 114 -35.50 53.20 14.04
N ALA A 115 -34.68 52.50 13.25
CA ALA A 115 -35.16 51.39 12.43
C ALA A 115 -35.59 50.20 13.31
N SER A 116 -36.52 49.38 12.81
CA SER A 116 -37.12 48.27 13.57
C SER A 116 -36.13 47.17 13.96
N ASP A 117 -34.99 47.09 13.28
CA ASP A 117 -33.94 46.11 13.53
C ASP A 117 -32.89 46.59 14.54
N ILE A 118 -32.91 47.86 14.96
CA ILE A 118 -32.00 48.36 16.00
C ILE A 118 -32.55 47.96 17.38
N PRO A 119 -31.82 47.17 18.19
CA PRO A 119 -32.24 46.85 19.55
C PRO A 119 -32.35 48.13 20.37
N THR A 120 -33.57 48.42 20.84
CA THR A 120 -33.86 49.61 21.66
C THR A 120 -34.75 49.25 22.83
N TRP A 121 -34.65 50.03 23.89
CA TRP A 121 -35.53 49.96 25.05
C TRP A 121 -36.18 51.32 25.27
N THR A 122 -37.27 51.35 26.03
CA THR A 122 -37.94 52.59 26.43
C THR A 122 -37.85 52.71 27.94
N GLY A 123 -37.46 53.89 28.43
CA GLY A 123 -37.38 54.14 29.86
C GLY A 123 -38.77 54.14 30.53
N ASP A 124 -38.80 53.89 31.84
CA ASP A 124 -40.00 53.94 32.69
C ASP A 124 -40.14 55.27 33.47
N GLY A 125 -39.34 56.28 33.08
CA GLY A 125 -39.34 57.61 33.71
C GLY A 125 -40.65 58.40 33.52
N PRO A 126 -40.92 59.39 34.40
CA PRO A 126 -42.09 60.26 34.27
C PRO A 126 -42.03 61.07 32.97
N LEU A 127 -43.21 61.38 32.40
CA LEU A 127 -43.29 62.27 31.24
C LEU A 127 -42.75 63.67 31.62
N PRO A 128 -41.94 64.29 30.74
CA PRO A 128 -41.27 65.55 31.05
C PRO A 128 -42.28 66.69 31.29
N VAL A 129 -42.02 67.53 32.30
CA VAL A 129 -42.84 68.70 32.63
C VAL A 129 -42.27 69.96 31.98
N TYR A 130 -40.94 70.01 31.85
CA TYR A 130 -40.20 71.09 31.19
C TYR A 130 -39.46 70.59 29.95
N ALA A 131 -39.21 71.49 29.00
CA ALA A 131 -38.55 71.16 27.73
C ALA A 131 -37.12 70.59 27.86
N ASN A 132 -36.47 70.78 29.01
CA ASN A 132 -35.13 70.26 29.29
C ASN A 132 -35.14 69.01 30.19
N ASP A 133 -36.32 68.54 30.59
CA ASP A 133 -36.44 67.27 31.32
C ASP A 133 -36.13 66.11 30.35
N TRP A 134 -35.54 65.04 30.88
CA TRP A 134 -35.24 63.85 30.08
C TRP A 134 -36.54 63.12 29.73
N HIS A 135 -36.78 62.90 28.44
CA HIS A 135 -37.92 62.09 28.00
C HIS A 135 -37.54 60.61 27.96
N PRO A 136 -38.44 59.66 28.30
CA PRO A 136 -38.19 58.22 28.14
C PRO A 136 -37.84 57.70 26.72
N ASN A 137 -37.98 58.55 25.71
CA ASN A 137 -37.69 58.27 24.29
C ASN A 137 -36.50 59.11 23.80
N ASP A 138 -35.90 59.93 24.66
CA ASP A 138 -34.62 60.55 24.36
C ASP A 138 -33.56 59.44 24.40
N ALA A 139 -32.62 59.46 23.46
CA ALA A 139 -31.49 58.54 23.45
C ALA A 139 -30.18 59.31 23.35
N LEU A 140 -29.20 58.96 24.18
CA LEU A 140 -27.85 59.50 24.10
C LEU A 140 -26.88 58.38 23.75
N LEU A 141 -26.25 58.53 22.60
CA LEU A 141 -25.35 57.56 22.00
C LEU A 141 -23.94 58.15 21.93
N ALA A 142 -22.95 57.36 22.29
CA ALA A 142 -21.54 57.68 22.19
C ALA A 142 -20.86 56.65 21.27
N PRO A 143 -20.78 56.93 19.96
CA PRO A 143 -20.04 56.10 19.03
C PRO A 143 -18.56 55.99 19.44
N MET A 144 -18.04 54.78 19.36
CA MET A 144 -16.67 54.42 19.73
C MET A 144 -15.93 53.99 18.48
N TYR A 145 -14.81 54.66 18.17
CA TYR A 145 -14.05 54.43 16.95
C TYR A 145 -12.65 53.90 17.26
N SER A 146 -12.11 53.11 16.34
CA SER A 146 -10.72 52.66 16.36
C SER A 146 -9.79 53.83 16.04
N ALA A 147 -8.49 53.68 16.30
CA ALA A 147 -7.49 54.66 15.88
C ALA A 147 -7.46 54.86 14.34
N GLY A 148 -7.95 53.88 13.58
CA GLY A 148 -8.08 53.96 12.11
C GLY A 148 -9.37 54.64 11.63
N GLY A 149 -10.27 55.02 12.55
CA GLY A 149 -11.56 55.66 12.22
C GLY A 149 -12.73 54.68 12.00
N ASP A 150 -12.51 53.37 12.15
CA ASP A 150 -13.57 52.38 12.03
C ASP A 150 -14.46 52.36 13.27
N LEU A 151 -15.77 52.23 13.09
CA LEU A 151 -16.70 52.06 14.21
C LEU A 151 -16.38 50.74 14.93
N LEU A 152 -16.04 50.81 16.21
CA LEU A 152 -15.88 49.65 17.08
C LEU A 152 -17.20 49.25 17.71
N GLY A 153 -18.05 50.24 18.00
CA GLY A 153 -19.34 50.05 18.65
C GLY A 153 -19.97 51.36 19.08
N VAL A 154 -21.08 51.29 19.78
CA VAL A 154 -21.84 52.42 20.31
C VAL A 154 -22.11 52.18 21.79
N LEU A 155 -21.75 53.13 22.64
CA LEU A 155 -22.16 53.17 24.04
C LEU A 155 -23.46 53.99 24.13
N SER A 156 -24.56 53.34 24.45
CA SER A 156 -25.85 53.97 24.70
C SER A 156 -26.01 54.20 26.20
N VAL A 157 -26.41 55.39 26.60
CA VAL A 157 -26.71 55.73 28.00
C VAL A 157 -28.10 56.35 28.12
N ASP A 158 -28.78 56.08 29.21
CA ASP A 158 -30.15 56.51 29.44
C ASP A 158 -30.40 56.80 30.93
N ARG A 159 -31.53 57.48 31.22
CA ARG A 159 -31.98 57.84 32.56
C ARG A 159 -30.90 58.62 33.33
N PRO A 160 -30.58 59.87 32.95
CA PRO A 160 -29.67 60.70 33.72
C PRO A 160 -30.28 60.98 35.09
N ARG A 161 -29.51 60.76 36.17
CA ARG A 161 -29.94 60.94 37.57
C ARG A 161 -30.43 62.34 37.93
N SER A 162 -30.06 63.34 37.13
CA SER A 162 -30.56 64.71 37.28
C SER A 162 -32.03 64.86 36.86
N GLY A 163 -32.60 63.87 36.16
CA GLY A 163 -33.91 63.93 35.50
C GLY A 163 -33.95 64.89 34.31
N LYS A 164 -32.81 65.48 33.92
CA LYS A 164 -32.69 66.50 32.89
C LYS A 164 -31.72 66.07 31.80
N ARG A 165 -31.88 66.63 30.61
CA ARG A 165 -30.91 66.46 29.51
C ARG A 165 -29.50 66.85 29.98
N PRO A 166 -28.46 66.02 29.71
CA PRO A 166 -27.11 66.24 30.22
C PRO A 166 -26.51 67.61 29.84
N GLY A 167 -25.96 68.31 30.83
CA GLY A 167 -25.27 69.60 30.63
C GLY A 167 -23.89 69.45 29.95
N ALA A 168 -23.20 70.57 29.70
CA ALA A 168 -21.90 70.59 29.03
C ALA A 168 -20.85 69.67 29.70
N TRP A 169 -20.71 69.73 31.03
CA TRP A 169 -19.75 68.92 31.78
C TRP A 169 -20.01 67.41 31.66
N THR A 170 -21.25 66.95 31.83
CA THR A 170 -21.60 65.53 31.71
C THR A 170 -21.38 65.01 30.29
N ARG A 171 -21.66 65.83 29.28
CA ARG A 171 -21.38 65.49 27.88
C ARG A 171 -19.89 65.34 27.63
N GLU A 172 -19.07 66.32 28.03
CA GLU A 172 -17.60 66.26 27.89
C GLU A 172 -17.00 65.06 28.65
N ALA A 173 -17.51 64.77 29.86
CA ALA A 173 -17.14 63.60 30.64
C ALA A 173 -17.48 62.28 29.92
N LEU A 174 -18.65 62.18 29.29
CA LEU A 174 -19.07 61.01 28.50
C LEU A 174 -18.24 60.86 27.23
N GLU A 175 -17.88 61.95 26.55
CA GLU A 175 -16.98 61.92 25.39
C GLU A 175 -15.58 61.42 25.76
N MET A 176 -15.00 61.95 26.84
CA MET A 176 -13.70 61.49 27.32
C MET A 176 -13.75 60.03 27.73
N PHE A 177 -14.85 59.60 28.36
CA PHE A 177 -15.06 58.22 28.75
C PHE A 177 -15.21 57.29 27.54
N SER A 178 -16.00 57.66 26.53
CA SER A 178 -16.19 56.85 25.31
C SER A 178 -14.89 56.69 24.53
N LEU A 179 -14.04 57.72 24.51
CA LEU A 179 -12.70 57.63 23.92
C LEU A 179 -11.82 56.61 24.67
N GLN A 180 -11.80 56.66 26.00
CA GLN A 180 -11.05 55.66 26.81
C GLN A 180 -11.61 54.25 26.65
N ALA A 181 -12.93 54.09 26.59
CA ALA A 181 -13.60 52.82 26.32
C ALA A 181 -13.22 52.28 24.94
N SER A 182 -13.17 53.13 23.91
CA SER A 182 -12.76 52.77 22.55
C SER A 182 -11.36 52.15 22.53
N ILE A 183 -10.40 52.78 23.21
CA ILE A 183 -9.02 52.31 23.32
C ILE A 183 -8.96 50.97 24.08
N ALA A 184 -9.66 50.87 25.22
CA ALA A 184 -9.66 49.66 26.03
C ALA A 184 -10.26 48.45 25.28
N ILE A 185 -11.39 48.65 24.60
CA ILE A 185 -12.04 47.63 23.77
C ILE A 185 -11.13 47.20 22.62
N GLY A 186 -10.53 48.17 21.91
CA GLY A 186 -9.57 47.88 20.83
C GLY A 186 -8.38 47.04 21.31
N ASN A 187 -7.77 47.42 22.44
CA ASN A 187 -6.67 46.66 23.05
C ASN A 187 -7.08 45.27 23.52
N ALA A 188 -8.29 45.11 24.06
CA ALA A 188 -8.81 43.81 24.47
C ALA A 188 -9.05 42.88 23.26
N ARG A 189 -9.58 43.43 22.15
CA ARG A 189 -9.76 42.69 20.90
C ARG A 189 -8.43 42.26 20.27
N LEU A 190 -7.47 43.19 20.15
CA LEU A 190 -6.13 42.90 19.64
C LEU A 190 -5.43 41.80 20.47
N ARG A 191 -5.50 41.89 21.80
CA ARG A 191 -4.93 40.87 22.70
C ARG A 191 -5.54 39.49 22.44
N ALA A 192 -6.86 39.41 22.31
CA ALA A 192 -7.55 38.15 22.06
C ALA A 192 -7.20 37.56 20.68
N GLU A 193 -7.10 38.39 19.64
CA GLU A 193 -6.70 37.96 18.29
C GLU A 193 -5.25 37.46 18.26
N MET A 194 -4.32 38.19 18.87
CA MET A 194 -2.91 37.81 18.99
C MET A 194 -2.74 36.47 19.72
N GLN A 195 -3.45 36.28 20.84
CA GLN A 195 -3.39 35.02 21.60
C GLN A 195 -3.86 33.81 20.76
N ARG A 196 -4.95 33.97 19.99
CA ARG A 196 -5.43 32.91 19.09
C ARG A 196 -4.43 32.63 17.96
N ALA A 197 -3.82 33.67 17.39
CA ALA A 197 -2.82 33.52 16.33
C ALA A 197 -1.57 32.79 16.82
N LEU A 198 -1.04 33.16 18.00
CA LEU A 198 0.10 32.49 18.63
C LEU A 198 -0.19 31.02 18.92
N ALA A 199 -1.35 30.72 19.54
CA ALA A 199 -1.73 29.34 19.83
C ALA A 199 -1.87 28.49 18.55
N ARG A 200 -2.36 29.08 17.46
CA ARG A 200 -2.44 28.42 16.15
C ARG A 200 -1.05 28.14 15.58
N LEU A 201 -0.17 29.13 15.60
CA LEU A 201 1.21 28.98 15.10
C LEU A 201 1.96 27.89 15.89
N GLU A 202 1.85 27.89 17.22
CA GLU A 202 2.47 26.88 18.07
C GLU A 202 1.96 25.47 17.74
N LYS A 203 0.65 25.32 17.53
CA LYS A 203 0.04 24.05 17.15
C LYS A 203 0.53 23.57 15.78
N GLU A 204 0.59 24.46 14.79
CA GLU A 204 1.09 24.15 13.44
C GLU A 204 2.58 23.76 13.50
N GLN A 205 3.41 24.48 14.27
CA GLN A 205 4.83 24.17 14.44
C GLN A 205 5.04 22.84 15.17
N GLN A 206 4.23 22.54 16.18
CA GLN A 206 4.31 21.27 16.92
C GLN A 206 3.89 20.09 16.03
N ALA A 207 2.85 20.25 15.21
CA ALA A 207 2.43 19.25 14.25
C ALA A 207 3.51 18.98 13.19
N LEU A 208 4.16 20.03 12.69
CA LEU A 208 5.28 19.91 11.75
C LEU A 208 6.44 19.14 12.38
N ARG A 209 6.89 19.54 13.58
CA ARG A 209 7.96 18.85 14.31
C ARG A 209 7.63 17.38 14.56
N ALA A 210 6.42 17.08 15.02
CA ALA A 210 5.98 15.71 15.27
C ALA A 210 5.99 14.86 13.98
N SER A 211 5.58 15.43 12.85
CA SER A 211 5.63 14.77 11.55
C SER A 211 7.08 14.49 11.09
N GLU A 212 7.96 15.49 11.20
CA GLU A 212 9.39 15.34 10.86
C GLU A 212 10.08 14.28 11.72
N GLU A 213 9.81 14.26 13.01
CA GLU A 213 10.36 13.26 13.92
C GLU A 213 9.81 11.87 13.64
N SER A 214 8.51 11.77 13.35
CA SER A 214 7.87 10.49 12.96
C SER A 214 8.49 9.93 11.69
N PHE A 215 8.70 10.76 10.66
CA PHE A 215 9.38 10.35 9.42
C PHE A 215 10.82 9.90 9.71
N ARG A 216 11.58 10.68 10.50
CA ARG A 216 12.96 10.34 10.88
C ARG A 216 13.03 9.00 11.60
N GLN A 217 12.13 8.75 12.56
CA GLN A 217 12.09 7.48 13.30
C GLN A 217 11.70 6.30 12.41
N ALA A 218 10.64 6.45 11.60
CA ALA A 218 10.21 5.41 10.67
C ALA A 218 11.32 5.04 9.67
N PHE A 219 12.05 6.03 9.15
CA PHE A 219 13.18 5.82 8.25
C PHE A 219 14.36 5.12 8.95
N GLU A 220 14.79 5.61 10.12
CA GLU A 220 15.98 5.10 10.80
C GLU A 220 15.79 3.71 11.42
N TYR A 221 14.61 3.42 11.98
CA TYR A 221 14.29 2.15 12.63
C TYR A 221 13.62 1.13 11.71
N ALA A 222 13.46 1.42 10.42
CA ALA A 222 12.98 0.42 9.47
C ALA A 222 13.90 -0.83 9.50
N PRO A 223 13.34 -2.04 9.50
CA PRO A 223 14.12 -3.28 9.54
C PRO A 223 14.92 -3.51 8.25
N SER A 224 14.44 -2.96 7.15
CA SER A 224 15.04 -3.04 5.81
C SER A 224 15.89 -1.81 5.49
N GLY A 225 16.81 -1.95 4.56
CA GLY A 225 17.67 -0.86 4.12
C GLY A 225 16.86 0.22 3.40
N MET A 226 17.08 1.48 3.72
CA MET A 226 16.45 2.61 3.03
C MET A 226 17.51 3.65 2.68
N ALA A 227 17.36 4.23 1.49
CA ALA A 227 18.22 5.27 0.97
C ALA A 227 17.38 6.35 0.26
N ILE A 228 17.84 7.59 0.34
CA ILE A 228 17.31 8.70 -0.46
C ILE A 228 18.43 9.17 -1.38
N THR A 229 18.13 9.30 -2.67
CA THR A 229 19.05 9.82 -3.69
C THR A 229 18.49 11.06 -4.37
N GLU A 230 19.39 11.97 -4.72
CA GLU A 230 19.03 13.21 -5.42
C GLU A 230 18.81 12.94 -6.91
N LEU A 231 17.72 13.46 -7.47
CA LEU A 231 17.33 13.25 -8.88
C LEU A 231 17.76 14.39 -9.81
N HIS A 232 18.31 15.49 -9.28
CA HIS A 232 18.67 16.69 -10.04
C HIS A 232 20.10 17.19 -9.72
N GLY A 233 20.68 17.96 -10.64
CA GLY A 233 21.98 18.63 -10.46
C GLY A 233 23.22 17.74 -10.57
N ASP A 234 24.38 18.30 -10.23
CA ASP A 234 25.70 17.64 -10.31
C ASP A 234 25.81 16.41 -9.37
N ALA A 235 24.92 16.32 -8.38
CA ALA A 235 24.85 15.23 -7.40
C ALA A 235 23.88 14.10 -7.80
N MET A 236 23.45 14.03 -9.06
CA MET A 236 22.47 13.03 -9.54
C MET A 236 22.86 11.59 -9.16
N GLY A 237 21.97 10.93 -8.40
CA GLY A 237 22.15 9.57 -7.90
C GLY A 237 23.06 9.44 -6.67
N GLN A 238 23.52 10.54 -6.08
CA GLN A 238 24.28 10.55 -4.83
C GLN A 238 23.35 10.28 -3.64
N LEU A 239 23.85 9.47 -2.70
CA LEU A 239 23.10 9.09 -1.50
C LEU A 239 23.06 10.27 -0.50
N THR A 240 21.91 10.91 -0.36
CA THR A 240 21.76 12.03 0.58
C THR A 240 21.49 11.54 2.00
N ARG A 241 20.67 10.48 2.15
CA ARG A 241 20.37 9.82 3.43
C ARG A 241 20.36 8.30 3.27
N VAL A 242 20.81 7.61 4.31
CA VAL A 242 20.73 6.15 4.43
C VAL A 242 20.42 5.80 5.89
N ASN A 243 19.60 4.77 6.09
CA ASN A 243 19.26 4.30 7.43
C ASN A 243 20.29 3.31 8.00
N ASP A 244 20.17 3.00 9.29
CA ASP A 244 21.09 2.07 9.97
C ASP A 244 21.02 0.64 9.40
N ALA A 245 19.85 0.20 8.93
CA ALA A 245 19.69 -1.13 8.36
C ALA A 245 20.52 -1.31 7.07
N LEU A 246 20.53 -0.32 6.17
CA LEU A 246 21.35 -0.36 4.97
C LEU A 246 22.85 -0.33 5.30
N CYS A 247 23.25 0.47 6.31
CA CYS A 247 24.63 0.50 6.80
C CYS A 247 25.07 -0.89 7.32
N ARG A 248 24.21 -1.57 8.09
CA ARG A 248 24.47 -2.93 8.60
C ARG A 248 24.55 -3.96 7.47
N LEU A 249 23.63 -3.91 6.50
CA LEU A 249 23.59 -4.83 5.36
C LEU A 249 24.89 -4.79 4.55
N LEU A 250 25.36 -3.58 4.21
CA LEU A 250 26.56 -3.36 3.40
C LEU A 250 27.86 -3.37 4.21
N GLY A 251 27.78 -3.29 5.55
CA GLY A 251 28.94 -3.18 6.44
C GLY A 251 29.72 -1.87 6.28
N ARG A 252 29.09 -0.82 5.73
CA ARG A 252 29.72 0.49 5.43
C ARG A 252 29.12 1.57 6.35
N PRO A 253 29.93 2.50 6.89
CA PRO A 253 29.41 3.58 7.72
C PRO A 253 28.64 4.61 6.86
N ARG A 254 27.64 5.25 7.48
CA ARG A 254 26.77 6.28 6.85
C ARG A 254 27.58 7.37 6.15
N ALA A 255 28.68 7.83 6.74
CA ALA A 255 29.53 8.88 6.17
C ALA A 255 30.15 8.49 4.83
N THR A 256 30.55 7.22 4.65
CA THR A 256 31.11 6.73 3.38
C THR A 256 30.01 6.54 2.33
N LEU A 257 28.86 5.97 2.73
CA LEU A 257 27.75 5.77 1.81
C LEU A 257 27.24 7.09 1.22
N ARG A 258 27.20 8.16 2.02
CA ARG A 258 26.77 9.49 1.55
C ARG A 258 27.68 10.13 0.49
N GLN A 259 28.91 9.63 0.35
CA GLN A 259 29.86 10.11 -0.66
C GLN A 259 29.82 9.28 -1.95
N GLN A 260 28.98 8.25 -2.00
CA GLN A 260 28.88 7.32 -3.14
C GLN A 260 27.56 7.52 -3.88
N ARG A 261 27.55 7.13 -5.16
CA ARG A 261 26.31 7.01 -5.92
C ARG A 261 25.73 5.63 -5.67
N PHE A 262 24.40 5.51 -5.72
CA PHE A 262 23.77 4.21 -5.51
C PHE A 262 24.23 3.17 -6.55
N ALA A 263 24.47 3.60 -7.80
CA ALA A 263 24.99 2.78 -8.88
C ALA A 263 26.37 2.15 -8.57
N ASP A 264 27.23 2.83 -7.81
CA ASP A 264 28.57 2.34 -7.46
C ASP A 264 28.50 1.14 -6.48
N LEU A 265 27.34 0.95 -5.83
CA LEU A 265 27.09 -0.17 -4.94
C LEU A 265 26.61 -1.41 -5.71
N VAL A 266 26.14 -1.27 -6.94
CA VAL A 266 25.55 -2.38 -7.71
C VAL A 266 26.63 -3.17 -8.44
N HIS A 267 26.45 -4.49 -8.54
CA HIS A 267 27.31 -5.35 -9.34
C HIS A 267 27.33 -4.91 -10.81
N PRO A 268 28.49 -4.90 -11.51
CA PRO A 268 28.59 -4.38 -12.88
C PRO A 268 27.60 -4.99 -13.89
N GLU A 269 27.35 -6.30 -13.79
CA GLU A 269 26.36 -7.00 -14.64
C GLU A 269 24.90 -6.60 -14.37
N ASP A 270 24.61 -6.05 -13.18
CA ASP A 270 23.24 -5.71 -12.76
C ASP A 270 22.93 -4.22 -12.94
N LEU A 271 23.88 -3.42 -13.45
CA LEU A 271 23.73 -1.97 -13.59
C LEU A 271 22.61 -1.58 -14.57
N GLU A 272 22.48 -2.30 -15.69
CA GLU A 272 21.40 -2.05 -16.67
C GLU A 272 20.02 -2.33 -16.06
N LEU A 273 19.93 -3.32 -15.16
CA LEU A 273 18.70 -3.63 -14.44
C LEU A 273 18.32 -2.51 -13.45
N LEU A 274 19.30 -1.93 -12.76
CA LEU A 274 19.07 -0.75 -11.91
C LEU A 274 18.51 0.43 -12.71
N LEU A 275 19.11 0.74 -13.86
CA LEU A 275 18.71 1.89 -14.68
C LEU A 275 17.26 1.76 -15.17
N ARG A 276 16.89 0.59 -15.70
CA ARG A 276 15.50 0.31 -16.11
C ARG A 276 14.51 0.50 -14.95
N THR A 277 14.82 -0.07 -13.79
CA THR A 277 13.96 -0.01 -12.60
C THR A 277 13.82 1.41 -12.05
N SER A 278 14.84 2.24 -12.20
CA SER A 278 14.81 3.64 -11.75
C SER A 278 14.02 4.55 -12.68
N ALA A 279 13.98 4.26 -13.98
CA ALA A 279 13.23 5.03 -14.97
C ALA A 279 11.73 4.68 -15.00
N GLU A 280 11.40 3.39 -14.92
CA GLU A 280 10.03 2.90 -15.07
C GLU A 280 9.28 2.78 -13.73
N GLY A 281 10.02 2.82 -12.61
CA GLY A 281 9.52 2.46 -11.29
C GLY A 281 9.26 0.95 -11.18
N GLY A 282 9.55 0.36 -10.02
CA GLY A 282 9.28 -1.08 -9.85
C GLY A 282 10.22 -1.79 -8.89
N ARG A 283 10.23 -3.12 -9.06
CA ARG A 283 11.00 -4.06 -8.25
C ARG A 283 12.10 -4.71 -9.09
N ALA A 284 13.33 -4.74 -8.59
CA ALA A 284 14.42 -5.51 -9.17
C ALA A 284 15.17 -6.34 -8.12
N GLU A 285 15.69 -7.48 -8.53
CA GLU A 285 16.57 -8.31 -7.70
C GLU A 285 18.00 -8.20 -8.25
N LEU A 286 18.92 -7.69 -7.45
CA LEU A 286 20.30 -7.44 -7.89
C LEU A 286 21.28 -7.62 -6.74
N ARG A 287 22.57 -7.57 -7.08
CA ARG A 287 23.66 -7.75 -6.14
C ARG A 287 24.25 -6.40 -5.72
N LEU A 288 24.33 -6.16 -4.42
CA LEU A 288 25.02 -5.00 -3.84
C LEU A 288 26.38 -5.38 -3.26
N SER A 289 27.38 -4.52 -3.44
CA SER A 289 28.74 -4.70 -2.95
C SER A 289 28.85 -4.34 -1.48
N ARG A 290 29.44 -5.26 -0.72
CA ARG A 290 29.71 -5.08 0.71
C ARG A 290 31.12 -4.52 0.93
N ARG A 291 31.39 -4.08 2.15
CA ARG A 291 32.74 -3.65 2.60
C ARG A 291 33.80 -4.73 2.43
N ASP A 292 33.43 -6.00 2.61
CA ASP A 292 34.33 -7.16 2.62
C ASP A 292 34.74 -7.61 1.20
N GLY A 293 34.24 -6.94 0.16
CA GLY A 293 34.47 -7.28 -1.24
C GLY A 293 33.49 -8.32 -1.80
N GLY A 294 32.61 -8.87 -0.96
CA GLY A 294 31.53 -9.77 -1.39
C GLY A 294 30.31 -9.03 -1.93
N TYR A 295 29.37 -9.80 -2.46
CA TYR A 295 28.07 -9.32 -2.95
C TYR A 295 26.92 -9.90 -2.12
N GLN A 296 25.88 -9.10 -1.95
CA GLN A 296 24.67 -9.42 -1.22
C GLN A 296 23.48 -9.36 -2.18
N TRP A 297 22.71 -10.44 -2.30
CA TRP A 297 21.45 -10.39 -3.05
C TRP A 297 20.41 -9.55 -2.31
N VAL A 298 19.86 -8.56 -3.02
CA VAL A 298 18.81 -7.68 -2.50
C VAL A 298 17.66 -7.56 -3.47
N CYS A 299 16.47 -7.30 -2.93
CA CYS A 299 15.32 -6.81 -3.67
C CYS A 299 15.20 -5.30 -3.48
N LEU A 300 15.30 -4.57 -4.57
CA LEU A 300 15.18 -3.13 -4.66
C LEU A 300 13.79 -2.70 -5.05
N ARG A 301 13.26 -1.67 -4.38
CA ARG A 301 12.05 -0.95 -4.80
C ARG A 301 12.31 0.55 -4.77
N ASN A 302 11.96 1.21 -5.87
CA ASN A 302 12.13 2.64 -6.01
C ASN A 302 10.77 3.34 -6.01
N SER A 303 10.68 4.45 -5.29
CA SER A 303 9.51 5.33 -5.29
C SER A 303 9.99 6.76 -5.50
N VAL A 304 9.48 7.39 -6.55
CA VAL A 304 9.78 8.79 -6.85
C VAL A 304 8.89 9.66 -5.98
N VAL A 305 9.49 10.56 -5.21
CA VAL A 305 8.76 11.58 -4.45
C VAL A 305 8.93 12.90 -5.19
N ALA A 306 7.83 13.39 -5.75
CA ALA A 306 7.80 14.68 -6.42
C ALA A 306 7.46 15.79 -5.46
N ASP A 307 8.16 16.91 -5.60
CA ASP A 307 7.74 18.17 -5.00
C ASP A 307 6.68 18.80 -5.91
N ALA A 308 5.63 19.35 -5.30
CA ALA A 308 4.44 19.84 -5.98
C ALA A 308 4.74 21.06 -6.89
N ALA A 309 5.89 21.70 -6.72
CA ALA A 309 6.29 22.89 -7.49
C ALA A 309 7.40 22.62 -8.54
N GLU A 310 8.29 21.64 -8.33
CA GLU A 310 9.54 21.49 -9.11
C GLU A 310 9.71 20.12 -9.80
N GLY A 311 8.75 19.20 -9.66
CA GLY A 311 8.84 17.86 -10.24
C GLY A 311 9.56 16.86 -9.31
N PRO A 312 10.07 15.73 -9.83
CA PRO A 312 10.59 14.63 -9.01
C PRO A 312 11.88 14.99 -8.25
N SER A 313 11.78 15.46 -7.01
CA SER A 313 12.93 16.01 -6.27
C SER A 313 13.88 14.94 -5.73
N PHE A 314 13.37 13.79 -5.26
CA PHE A 314 14.23 12.73 -4.73
C PHE A 314 13.64 11.33 -4.92
N LEU A 315 14.53 10.34 -5.01
CA LEU A 315 14.18 8.93 -5.13
C LEU A 315 14.34 8.26 -3.76
N LEU A 316 13.25 7.68 -3.25
CA LEU A 316 13.29 6.82 -2.09
C LEU A 316 13.50 5.36 -2.53
N THR A 317 14.58 4.78 -2.08
CA THR A 317 15.00 3.43 -2.42
C THR A 317 14.91 2.52 -1.20
N HIS A 318 14.13 1.47 -1.32
CA HIS A 318 13.96 0.42 -0.31
C HIS A 318 14.71 -0.84 -0.73
N VAL A 319 15.52 -1.39 0.17
CA VAL A 319 16.45 -2.50 -0.04
C VAL A 319 16.15 -3.60 0.95
N GLU A 320 15.62 -4.70 0.45
CA GLU A 320 15.30 -5.90 1.22
C GLU A 320 16.38 -6.96 0.99
N ASP A 321 16.88 -7.59 2.06
CA ASP A 321 17.81 -8.72 1.96
C ASP A 321 17.06 -9.99 1.52
N ILE A 322 17.56 -10.64 0.46
CA ILE A 322 16.95 -11.84 -0.09
C ILE A 322 17.95 -13.00 -0.22
N GLU A 323 19.10 -12.94 0.45
CA GLU A 323 20.15 -13.97 0.38
C GLU A 323 19.62 -15.36 0.70
N ASP A 324 18.94 -15.48 1.84
CA ASP A 324 18.45 -16.76 2.34
C ASP A 324 17.40 -17.33 1.40
N ARG A 325 16.56 -16.45 0.83
CA ARG A 325 15.59 -16.85 -0.20
C ARG A 325 16.30 -17.37 -1.45
N LYS A 326 17.33 -16.69 -1.95
CA LYS A 326 18.11 -17.15 -3.12
C LYS A 326 18.84 -18.46 -2.86
N LYS A 327 19.41 -18.64 -1.68
CA LYS A 327 20.03 -19.91 -1.26
C LYS A 327 19.02 -21.05 -1.21
N HIS A 328 17.82 -20.82 -0.68
CA HIS A 328 16.76 -21.83 -0.67
C HIS A 328 16.24 -22.15 -2.06
N GLU A 329 16.05 -21.15 -2.93
CA GLU A 329 15.67 -21.37 -4.34
C GLU A 329 16.70 -22.27 -5.05
N LEU A 330 18.00 -21.99 -4.89
CA LEU A 330 19.08 -22.80 -5.44
C LEU A 330 19.11 -24.22 -4.86
N GLN A 331 18.93 -24.37 -3.54
CA GLN A 331 18.89 -25.68 -2.89
C GLN A 331 17.68 -26.50 -3.32
N LEU A 332 16.51 -25.87 -3.49
CA LEU A 332 15.30 -26.52 -4.00
C LEU A 332 15.48 -26.94 -5.46
N ALA A 333 16.08 -26.10 -6.30
CA ALA A 333 16.40 -26.47 -7.68
C ALA A 333 17.38 -27.66 -7.75
N HIS A 334 18.39 -27.68 -6.87
CA HIS A 334 19.32 -28.80 -6.77
C HIS A 334 18.64 -30.08 -6.27
N ARG A 335 17.80 -30.01 -5.23
CA ARG A 335 17.03 -31.17 -4.72
C ARG A 335 15.97 -31.66 -5.71
N ALA A 336 15.38 -30.76 -6.49
CA ALA A 336 14.43 -31.12 -7.53
C ALA A 336 15.10 -31.85 -8.72
N SER A 337 16.42 -31.73 -8.89
CA SER A 337 17.19 -32.38 -9.96
C SER A 337 18.09 -33.54 -9.48
N HIS A 338 18.46 -33.61 -8.20
CA HIS A 338 19.41 -34.61 -7.69
C HIS A 338 18.87 -35.34 -6.45
N ASP A 339 19.25 -36.61 -6.28
CA ASP A 339 18.95 -37.46 -5.13
C ASP A 339 19.79 -37.02 -3.92
N ALA A 340 19.10 -36.75 -2.80
CA ALA A 340 19.72 -36.16 -1.60
C ALA A 340 20.74 -37.07 -0.90
N LEU A 341 20.65 -38.39 -1.11
CA LEU A 341 21.55 -39.35 -0.47
C LEU A 341 22.81 -39.61 -1.32
N THR A 342 22.64 -39.85 -2.62
CA THR A 342 23.73 -40.28 -3.50
C THR A 342 24.38 -39.14 -4.29
N GLY A 343 23.73 -37.97 -4.38
CA GLY A 343 24.17 -36.85 -5.21
C GLY A 343 24.02 -37.09 -6.72
N LEU A 344 23.48 -38.24 -7.14
CA LEU A 344 23.16 -38.52 -8.53
C LEU A 344 21.94 -37.72 -8.98
N PRO A 345 21.77 -37.46 -10.29
CA PRO A 345 20.48 -37.08 -10.86
C PRO A 345 19.33 -37.94 -10.31
N ASN A 346 18.21 -37.31 -9.97
CA ASN A 346 17.01 -38.01 -9.53
C ASN A 346 16.14 -38.42 -10.74
N GLY A 347 15.02 -39.09 -10.47
CA GLY A 347 14.11 -39.53 -11.53
C GLY A 347 13.49 -38.39 -12.36
N ALA A 348 13.40 -37.16 -11.86
CA ALA A 348 12.89 -36.02 -12.64
C ALA A 348 13.95 -35.53 -13.65
N GLU A 349 15.19 -35.35 -13.21
CA GLU A 349 16.31 -34.97 -14.07
C GLU A 349 16.66 -36.06 -15.09
N LEU A 350 16.56 -37.34 -14.71
CA LEU A 350 16.70 -38.47 -15.66
C LEU A 350 15.69 -38.35 -16.81
N ARG A 351 14.40 -38.15 -16.49
CA ARG A 351 13.34 -38.00 -17.50
C ARG A 351 13.58 -36.78 -18.37
N ALA A 352 14.00 -35.66 -17.79
CA ALA A 352 14.34 -34.45 -18.55
C ALA A 352 15.50 -34.71 -19.55
N ARG A 353 16.55 -35.42 -19.13
CA ARG A 353 17.69 -35.78 -20.00
C ARG A 353 17.30 -36.79 -21.08
N LEU A 354 16.53 -37.81 -20.73
CA LEU A 354 16.00 -38.78 -21.69
C LEU A 354 15.11 -38.08 -22.73
N GLY A 355 14.22 -37.18 -22.30
CA GLY A 355 13.36 -36.38 -23.17
C GLY A 355 14.14 -35.49 -24.15
N ARG A 356 15.24 -34.85 -23.72
CA ARG A 356 16.10 -34.05 -24.62
C ARG A 356 16.78 -34.89 -25.71
N ARG A 357 17.04 -36.17 -25.44
CA ARG A 357 17.71 -37.10 -26.37
C ARG A 357 16.72 -37.91 -27.23
N LEU A 358 15.43 -37.92 -26.87
CA LEU A 358 14.38 -38.55 -27.66
C LEU A 358 13.96 -37.62 -28.82
N CYS A 359 14.05 -38.13 -30.05
CA CYS A 359 13.45 -37.53 -31.23
C CYS A 359 11.92 -37.68 -31.18
N ALA A 360 11.19 -36.59 -31.42
CA ALA A 360 9.81 -36.68 -31.88
C ALA A 360 9.80 -37.42 -33.22
N ALA A 361 8.83 -38.32 -33.43
CA ALA A 361 8.67 -38.98 -34.72
C ALA A 361 8.56 -37.90 -35.83
N PRO A 362 9.24 -38.04 -36.98
CA PRO A 362 8.95 -37.16 -38.10
C PRO A 362 7.48 -37.38 -38.48
N GLN A 363 6.65 -36.36 -38.26
CA GLN A 363 5.34 -36.32 -38.89
C GLN A 363 5.61 -36.27 -40.39
N GLY A 364 5.45 -37.41 -41.07
CA GLY A 364 5.43 -37.43 -42.52
C GLY A 364 4.34 -36.46 -43.00
N PRO A 365 4.59 -35.66 -44.04
CA PRO A 365 3.55 -34.80 -44.59
C PRO A 365 2.50 -35.68 -45.28
N GLY A 366 1.36 -35.90 -44.62
CA GLY A 366 0.18 -36.50 -45.24
C GLY A 366 -0.51 -37.53 -44.37
N GLY A 367 -1.63 -37.13 -43.75
CA GLY A 367 -2.55 -38.06 -43.10
C GLY A 367 -3.39 -37.43 -41.99
N ALA A 368 -4.06 -36.31 -42.29
CA ALA A 368 -5.13 -35.84 -41.41
C ALA A 368 -6.36 -36.76 -41.52
N ALA A 369 -6.89 -37.12 -40.35
CA ALA A 369 -8.22 -37.68 -40.07
C ALA A 369 -8.55 -39.11 -40.55
N ALA A 370 -8.76 -40.04 -39.61
CA ALA A 370 -10.12 -40.38 -39.16
C ALA A 370 -10.13 -41.54 -38.14
N HIS A 371 -11.16 -41.50 -37.30
CA HIS A 371 -11.74 -42.55 -36.46
C HIS A 371 -11.10 -42.90 -35.11
N GLY A 372 -11.67 -42.26 -34.09
CA GLY A 372 -11.91 -42.89 -32.80
C GLY A 372 -13.09 -43.86 -32.81
N ALA A 373 -12.92 -44.89 -31.97
CA ALA A 373 -13.88 -45.65 -31.18
C ALA A 373 -15.04 -46.41 -31.86
N ALA A 374 -15.06 -47.74 -31.64
CA ALA A 374 -16.29 -48.51 -31.48
C ALA A 374 -16.09 -49.81 -30.68
N TYR A 375 -16.63 -49.83 -29.46
CA TYR A 375 -17.31 -50.93 -28.76
C TYR A 375 -18.30 -50.20 -27.83
N GLY A 376 -19.61 -50.43 -27.77
CA GLY A 376 -20.55 -51.30 -28.47
C GLY A 376 -21.98 -51.05 -27.93
N ALA A 377 -22.97 -51.66 -28.61
CA ALA A 377 -24.39 -51.86 -28.24
C ALA A 377 -25.31 -50.61 -28.15
N GLY A 378 -26.55 -50.57 -28.63
CA GLY A 378 -27.48 -51.56 -29.18
C GLY A 378 -28.93 -51.16 -28.78
N TYR A 379 -29.90 -51.33 -29.70
CA TYR A 379 -31.37 -51.06 -29.62
C TYR A 379 -31.78 -49.58 -29.81
N GLY A 380 -32.43 -49.15 -30.91
CA GLY A 380 -33.84 -49.39 -31.35
C GLY A 380 -34.68 -48.16 -30.93
N ALA A 381 -35.50 -47.44 -31.70
CA ALA A 381 -36.33 -47.74 -32.87
C ALA A 381 -36.90 -46.41 -33.47
N VAL A 382 -37.03 -46.39 -34.81
CA VAL A 382 -37.98 -45.73 -35.75
C VAL A 382 -38.86 -44.52 -35.34
N ALA A 383 -38.83 -43.46 -36.17
CA ALA A 383 -39.96 -42.92 -36.99
C ALA A 383 -40.11 -41.38 -37.05
N ALA A 384 -40.41 -40.92 -38.27
CA ALA A 384 -40.54 -39.57 -38.83
C ALA A 384 -41.63 -38.63 -38.26
N GLY A 385 -41.51 -37.32 -38.55
CA GLY A 385 -42.63 -36.36 -38.56
C GLY A 385 -42.20 -34.88 -38.63
N HIS A 386 -42.92 -34.06 -39.41
CA HIS A 386 -42.58 -32.70 -39.87
C HIS A 386 -42.78 -31.54 -38.86
N ALA A 387 -42.17 -30.38 -39.16
CA ALA A 387 -42.36 -29.03 -38.58
C ALA A 387 -43.68 -28.34 -39.05
N PRO A 388 -44.08 -27.07 -38.69
CA PRO A 388 -43.43 -26.00 -37.87
C PRO A 388 -44.32 -25.18 -36.86
N LEU A 389 -43.66 -24.27 -36.12
CA LEU A 389 -43.97 -23.15 -35.16
C LEU A 389 -45.23 -22.24 -35.35
N PRO A 390 -45.54 -21.20 -34.50
CA PRO A 390 -45.40 -20.89 -33.03
C PRO A 390 -46.69 -20.18 -32.45
N PRO A 391 -46.73 -19.22 -31.48
CA PRO A 391 -45.87 -18.87 -30.30
C PRO A 391 -46.63 -18.81 -28.94
N GLY A 392 -45.90 -18.73 -27.82
CA GLY A 392 -46.47 -18.19 -26.58
C GLY A 392 -45.73 -18.52 -25.27
N THR A 393 -45.27 -17.44 -24.61
CA THR A 393 -45.03 -17.26 -23.16
C THR A 393 -43.80 -17.88 -22.47
N VAL A 394 -43.12 -17.00 -21.74
CA VAL A 394 -41.88 -17.16 -20.97
C VAL A 394 -42.20 -17.05 -19.47
N ALA A 395 -41.36 -17.73 -18.67
CA ALA A 395 -41.09 -17.56 -17.24
C ALA A 395 -42.06 -18.21 -16.22
N HIS A 396 -41.57 -19.20 -15.47
CA HIS A 396 -41.20 -19.02 -14.04
C HIS A 396 -40.51 -20.27 -13.48
N GLU A 397 -39.42 -20.03 -12.74
CA GLU A 397 -38.66 -21.00 -11.95
C GLU A 397 -39.32 -21.30 -10.59
N ALA A 398 -39.17 -22.56 -10.15
CA ALA A 398 -39.35 -23.14 -8.82
C ALA A 398 -38.51 -24.44 -8.86
N GLN A 399 -37.84 -24.97 -7.82
CA GLN A 399 -37.98 -24.82 -6.38
C GLN A 399 -36.78 -25.54 -5.70
N ASP A 400 -36.35 -24.97 -4.58
CA ASP A 400 -35.98 -25.58 -3.29
C ASP A 400 -35.61 -27.06 -3.18
N ILE A 401 -34.54 -27.35 -2.42
CA ILE A 401 -34.61 -28.24 -1.24
C ILE A 401 -33.75 -27.67 -0.09
N ALA A 402 -34.39 -27.54 1.06
CA ALA A 402 -33.89 -27.05 2.35
C ALA A 402 -33.34 -28.18 3.26
N TYR A 403 -32.56 -27.79 4.28
CA TYR A 403 -32.56 -28.46 5.59
C TYR A 403 -32.37 -27.42 6.71
N SER A 404 -33.33 -27.40 7.64
CA SER A 404 -33.38 -26.65 8.92
C SER A 404 -32.84 -27.55 10.07
N ALA A 405 -32.67 -27.22 11.35
CA ALA A 405 -33.03 -26.14 12.30
C ALA A 405 -32.05 -26.30 13.52
N ALA A 406 -31.91 -25.49 14.57
CA ALA A 406 -32.91 -24.83 15.42
C ALA A 406 -32.29 -23.92 16.54
N TYR A 407 -33.00 -22.81 16.84
CA TYR A 407 -33.35 -22.19 18.15
C TYR A 407 -32.36 -21.37 19.06
N SER A 408 -32.47 -20.01 18.98
CA SER A 408 -32.89 -18.96 19.98
C SER A 408 -32.37 -18.86 21.45
N PRO A 409 -32.54 -17.71 22.19
CA PRO A 409 -32.36 -16.27 21.85
C PRO A 409 -31.85 -15.34 23.02
N ALA A 410 -31.73 -14.03 22.72
CA ALA A 410 -31.90 -12.81 23.57
C ALA A 410 -30.78 -12.32 24.52
N TYR A 411 -30.27 -11.08 24.32
CA TYR A 411 -30.63 -9.85 25.07
C TYR A 411 -29.79 -8.62 24.59
N GLU A 412 -30.45 -7.52 24.25
CA GLU A 412 -29.93 -6.15 24.05
C GLU A 412 -30.40 -5.27 25.23
N PRO A 413 -29.70 -4.17 25.60
CA PRO A 413 -30.15 -2.81 25.18
C PRO A 413 -28.95 -1.86 24.87
N SER A 414 -28.93 -1.06 23.81
CA SER A 414 -29.71 0.13 23.41
C SER A 414 -29.24 1.48 23.99
N TYR A 415 -28.87 2.40 23.08
CA TYR A 415 -29.02 3.88 23.04
C TYR A 415 -28.63 4.25 21.58
N GLY A 416 -29.52 4.63 20.65
CA GLY A 416 -30.44 5.78 20.62
C GLY A 416 -29.67 7.02 20.10
N GLY A 417 -29.61 7.31 18.78
CA GLY A 417 -30.60 8.07 17.98
C GLY A 417 -30.34 9.59 18.11
N ALA A 418 -30.39 10.51 17.13
CA ALA A 418 -30.89 10.60 15.75
C ALA A 418 -30.13 11.81 15.08
N SER A 419 -29.75 11.80 13.80
CA SER A 419 -30.50 12.22 12.58
C SER A 419 -31.27 13.55 12.66
N TYR A 420 -30.98 14.47 11.72
CA TYR A 420 -31.82 15.38 10.89
C TYR A 420 -30.83 16.34 10.18
N GLY A 421 -30.91 16.80 8.93
CA GLY A 421 -31.98 16.82 7.93
C GLY A 421 -32.04 18.23 7.29
N ALA A 422 -31.45 18.38 6.09
CA ALA A 422 -31.74 19.27 4.94
C ALA A 422 -32.23 20.76 5.08
N HIS A 423 -31.61 21.69 4.33
CA HIS A 423 -32.15 22.41 3.15
C HIS A 423 -31.58 23.83 2.89
N GLY A 424 -31.45 24.18 1.59
CA GLY A 424 -31.35 25.54 1.00
C GLY A 424 -29.90 25.99 0.69
N GLY A 425 -29.45 26.38 -0.51
CA GLY A 425 -30.09 26.78 -1.76
C GLY A 425 -29.76 28.25 -2.06
N PHE A 426 -28.78 28.55 -2.95
CA PHE A 426 -28.83 29.68 -3.89
C PHE A 426 -27.65 29.71 -4.89
N GLU A 427 -27.95 30.30 -6.05
CA GLU A 427 -27.22 30.65 -7.28
C GLU A 427 -25.85 31.32 -7.02
N GLY A 428 -24.82 31.33 -7.87
CA GLY A 428 -24.65 31.17 -9.31
C GLY A 428 -23.57 32.18 -9.72
N LEU A 429 -22.55 31.79 -10.49
CA LEU A 429 -21.77 32.69 -11.38
C LEU A 429 -20.80 31.88 -12.25
N ASP A 430 -20.94 32.12 -13.54
CA ASP A 430 -20.21 31.61 -14.71
C ASP A 430 -18.71 31.97 -14.73
N ALA A 431 -17.88 31.06 -15.24
CA ALA A 431 -16.75 31.40 -16.12
C ALA A 431 -16.28 30.15 -16.89
N GLY A 432 -16.35 30.23 -18.21
CA GLY A 432 -16.24 29.11 -19.15
C GLY A 432 -14.89 28.39 -19.24
N VAL A 433 -14.98 27.10 -19.58
CA VAL A 433 -13.91 26.26 -20.11
C VAL A 433 -14.45 25.61 -21.38
N PRO A 434 -13.81 25.75 -22.56
CA PRO A 434 -14.24 25.01 -23.73
C PRO A 434 -13.59 23.62 -23.77
N ALA A 435 -14.44 22.62 -24.00
CA ALA A 435 -14.06 21.26 -24.34
C ALA A 435 -13.92 21.11 -25.87
N HIS A 436 -12.83 20.49 -26.31
CA HIS A 436 -12.70 19.81 -27.61
C HIS A 436 -11.76 18.62 -27.35
N GLY A 437 -12.01 17.36 -27.71
CA GLY A 437 -12.79 16.82 -28.82
C GLY A 437 -11.86 15.86 -29.55
N TYR A 438 -12.02 14.55 -29.31
CA TYR A 438 -11.24 13.49 -29.96
C TYR A 438 -11.45 13.48 -31.48
N GLY A 439 -10.37 13.26 -32.23
CA GLY A 439 -10.41 12.91 -33.65
C GLY A 439 -9.02 12.73 -34.24
N HIS A 440 -8.65 11.47 -34.53
CA HIS A 440 -7.56 11.15 -35.46
C HIS A 440 -7.90 11.65 -36.88
N PRO A 441 -6.89 11.95 -37.70
CA PRO A 441 -6.64 11.02 -38.81
C PRO A 441 -5.15 10.76 -39.09
N GLU A 442 -4.91 9.56 -39.63
CA GLU A 442 -3.71 9.21 -40.39
C GLU A 442 -3.62 10.08 -41.65
N GLU A 443 -2.43 10.56 -42.01
CA GLU A 443 -1.94 10.53 -43.39
C GLU A 443 -0.42 10.76 -43.46
N SER A 444 0.18 9.97 -44.34
CA SER A 444 1.58 9.77 -44.66
C SER A 444 2.31 11.00 -45.20
N LEU A 445 3.59 11.18 -44.83
CA LEU A 445 4.59 11.82 -45.69
C LEU A 445 5.97 11.16 -45.54
N HIS A 446 6.50 10.71 -46.67
CA HIS A 446 7.87 10.26 -46.90
C HIS A 446 8.87 11.42 -46.76
N HIS A 447 10.03 11.17 -46.15
CA HIS A 447 11.33 11.50 -46.76
C HIS A 447 12.50 10.83 -46.02
N ASP A 448 13.22 10.00 -46.78
CA ASP A 448 14.66 9.78 -46.85
C ASP A 448 15.54 10.05 -45.61
N VAL A 449 16.13 8.97 -45.08
CA VAL A 449 17.48 9.00 -44.54
C VAL A 449 18.28 7.84 -45.14
N GLU A 450 19.43 8.22 -45.68
CA GLU A 450 20.38 7.42 -46.43
C GLU A 450 20.89 6.19 -45.69
N ALA A 451 21.13 5.14 -46.49
CA ALA A 451 21.81 3.93 -46.10
C ALA A 451 23.27 4.20 -45.72
N PHE A 452 23.71 3.63 -44.60
CA PHE A 452 25.08 3.15 -44.48
C PHE A 452 25.13 1.80 -43.78
N ASP A 453 25.86 0.91 -44.43
CA ASP A 453 26.06 -0.52 -44.23
C ASP A 453 26.93 -0.80 -42.99
N GLY A 454 26.67 -1.92 -42.30
CA GLY A 454 27.41 -2.30 -41.10
C GLY A 454 26.80 -3.50 -40.39
N GLY A 455 27.07 -4.68 -40.93
CA GLY A 455 26.46 -5.96 -40.58
C GLY A 455 26.48 -6.37 -39.11
N TYR A 456 25.35 -6.93 -38.69
CA TYR A 456 25.25 -7.81 -37.54
C TYR A 456 25.90 -9.17 -37.89
N PRO A 457 26.79 -9.73 -37.04
CA PRO A 457 27.15 -11.13 -37.18
C PRO A 457 25.90 -11.96 -36.85
N LEU A 458 25.42 -12.68 -37.86
CA LEU A 458 24.41 -13.72 -37.71
C LEU A 458 24.83 -14.63 -36.56
N ARG A 459 23.90 -14.76 -35.60
CA ARG A 459 23.73 -15.86 -34.65
C ARG A 459 24.69 -17.01 -34.94
N GLY A 460 25.65 -17.17 -34.02
CA GLY A 460 26.43 -18.38 -33.91
C GLY A 460 25.50 -19.58 -33.99
N ARG A 461 25.76 -20.40 -35.00
CA ARG A 461 25.24 -21.74 -35.22
C ARG A 461 25.00 -22.39 -33.85
N GLU A 462 23.74 -22.63 -33.51
CA GLU A 462 23.41 -23.53 -32.40
C GLU A 462 24.20 -24.83 -32.62
N PRO A 463 24.85 -25.39 -31.58
CA PRO A 463 25.45 -26.70 -31.72
C PRO A 463 24.35 -27.65 -32.18
N ALA A 464 24.63 -28.40 -33.25
CA ALA A 464 23.70 -29.33 -33.86
C ALA A 464 22.98 -30.11 -32.75
N ALA A 465 21.65 -30.10 -32.77
CA ALA A 465 20.85 -30.83 -31.81
C ALA A 465 21.31 -32.30 -31.80
N ASP A 466 21.75 -32.79 -30.64
CA ASP A 466 22.08 -34.19 -30.33
C ASP A 466 20.81 -35.07 -30.35
N HIS A 467 20.00 -34.94 -31.40
CA HIS A 467 18.91 -35.84 -31.68
C HIS A 467 19.50 -37.09 -32.33
N VAL A 468 19.72 -38.13 -31.53
CA VAL A 468 20.07 -39.44 -32.07
C VAL A 468 18.82 -39.99 -32.75
N HIS A 469 18.92 -40.27 -34.06
CA HIS A 469 17.97 -41.16 -34.74
C HIS A 469 18.12 -42.57 -34.14
N ALA A 470 17.50 -42.82 -33.00
CA ALA A 470 17.60 -44.09 -32.32
C ALA A 470 16.69 -45.09 -33.06
N VAL A 471 17.32 -45.93 -33.90
CA VAL A 471 16.68 -47.09 -34.51
C VAL A 471 16.80 -48.24 -33.53
N VAL A 472 15.66 -48.85 -33.16
CA VAL A 472 15.64 -50.05 -32.32
C VAL A 472 16.38 -51.18 -33.06
N PRO A 473 17.51 -51.70 -32.56
CA PRO A 473 18.14 -52.85 -33.19
C PRO A 473 17.17 -54.05 -33.07
N GLY A 474 16.95 -54.82 -34.15
CA GLY A 474 15.88 -55.82 -34.23
C GLY A 474 16.12 -57.09 -33.40
N ASP A 475 15.08 -57.68 -32.80
CA ASP A 475 15.17 -58.95 -32.05
C ASP A 475 15.43 -60.16 -32.96
N PRO A 476 16.17 -61.19 -32.51
CA PRO A 476 16.16 -62.49 -33.17
C PRO A 476 14.75 -63.13 -33.05
N PRO A 477 14.32 -63.94 -34.03
CA PRO A 477 12.95 -64.44 -34.08
C PRO A 477 12.70 -65.45 -32.96
N GLY A 478 11.88 -65.07 -31.98
CA GLY A 478 11.45 -65.97 -30.91
C GLY A 478 10.80 -65.25 -29.72
N GLY A 479 9.57 -64.76 -29.89
CA GLY A 479 8.73 -64.18 -28.83
C GLY A 479 7.70 -63.20 -29.42
N GLU A 480 6.42 -63.48 -29.23
CA GLU A 480 5.29 -62.90 -29.97
C GLU A 480 4.99 -61.39 -29.74
N VAL A 481 4.89 -60.68 -30.88
CA VAL A 481 3.92 -59.66 -31.33
C VAL A 481 3.43 -58.55 -30.38
N TRP A 482 3.80 -57.29 -30.70
CA TRP A 482 2.88 -56.15 -30.88
C TRP A 482 3.25 -55.37 -32.16
N GLY A 483 2.25 -55.04 -32.96
CA GLY A 483 2.39 -54.60 -34.36
C GLY A 483 2.81 -53.15 -34.54
N ALA A 484 3.95 -52.95 -35.21
CA ALA A 484 4.26 -51.80 -36.05
C ALA A 484 5.33 -52.26 -37.06
N ALA A 485 5.26 -51.79 -38.31
CA ALA A 485 6.14 -52.21 -39.40
C ALA A 485 7.63 -51.99 -39.06
N ARG A 486 8.32 -53.05 -38.60
CA ARG A 486 9.76 -53.05 -38.33
C ARG A 486 10.51 -53.11 -39.66
N ARG A 487 11.17 -52.01 -40.06
CA ARG A 487 12.32 -52.11 -40.97
C ARG A 487 13.45 -52.77 -40.19
N THR A 488 13.93 -53.91 -40.67
CA THR A 488 15.14 -54.57 -40.18
C THR A 488 16.34 -53.66 -40.44
N ALA A 489 16.99 -53.18 -39.37
CA ALA A 489 18.20 -52.36 -39.45
C ALA A 489 19.45 -53.22 -39.77
N PRO A 490 20.44 -52.68 -40.50
CA PRO A 490 21.72 -53.36 -40.75
C PRO A 490 22.55 -53.53 -39.46
N PRO A 491 23.50 -54.50 -39.40
CA PRO A 491 24.28 -54.75 -38.20
C PRO A 491 25.30 -53.63 -37.98
N GLY A 492 25.17 -52.86 -36.89
CA GLY A 492 26.16 -51.85 -36.46
C GLY A 492 25.62 -50.51 -35.98
N GLU A 493 24.30 -50.28 -35.97
CA GLU A 493 23.74 -48.99 -35.53
C GLU A 493 23.81 -48.81 -34.01
N LYS A 494 24.34 -47.65 -33.60
CA LYS A 494 24.48 -47.18 -32.23
C LYS A 494 23.24 -46.38 -31.83
N GLY A 495 22.73 -46.59 -30.61
CA GLY A 495 21.52 -45.93 -30.12
C GLY A 495 21.61 -45.54 -28.65
N LEU A 496 20.51 -44.98 -28.13
CA LEU A 496 20.38 -44.63 -26.71
C LEU A 496 19.82 -45.83 -25.92
N ALA A 497 20.67 -46.45 -25.11
CA ALA A 497 20.30 -47.55 -24.22
C ALA A 497 19.96 -47.04 -22.82
N VAL A 498 18.92 -47.62 -22.23
CA VAL A 498 18.48 -47.37 -20.86
C VAL A 498 18.66 -48.65 -20.04
N LEU A 499 19.60 -48.63 -19.10
CA LEU A 499 19.88 -49.78 -18.25
C LEU A 499 19.23 -49.56 -16.89
N PHE A 500 18.18 -50.31 -16.58
CA PHE A 500 17.50 -50.29 -15.29
C PHE A 500 18.15 -51.29 -14.34
N CYS A 501 18.54 -50.86 -13.15
CA CYS A 501 19.29 -51.62 -12.17
C CYS A 501 18.53 -51.67 -10.85
N ASP A 502 18.32 -52.87 -10.30
CA ASP A 502 17.71 -53.08 -8.98
C ASP A 502 18.67 -53.92 -8.11
N LEU A 503 18.89 -53.51 -6.85
CA LEU A 503 19.82 -54.19 -5.95
C LEU A 503 19.18 -55.41 -5.27
N ASP A 504 19.60 -56.60 -5.70
CA ASP A 504 19.13 -57.84 -5.10
C ASP A 504 19.54 -57.95 -3.62
N GLY A 505 18.55 -58.12 -2.74
CA GLY A 505 18.77 -58.36 -1.31
C GLY A 505 19.04 -57.10 -0.48
N PHE A 506 18.89 -55.90 -1.05
CA PHE A 506 19.06 -54.63 -0.33
C PHE A 506 18.14 -54.51 0.89
N LYS A 507 16.88 -54.93 0.78
CA LYS A 507 15.96 -54.97 1.93
C LYS A 507 16.52 -55.78 3.11
N SER A 508 17.13 -56.93 2.85
CA SER A 508 17.75 -57.75 3.90
C SER A 508 18.97 -57.08 4.55
N VAL A 509 19.65 -56.19 3.82
CA VAL A 509 20.71 -55.34 4.39
C VAL A 509 20.10 -54.35 5.38
N ASN A 510 19.04 -53.64 4.99
CA ASN A 510 18.34 -52.70 5.88
C ASN A 510 17.79 -53.40 7.13
N ASP A 511 17.13 -54.54 6.95
CA ASP A 511 16.50 -55.28 8.04
C ASP A 511 17.54 -55.81 9.05
N ARG A 512 18.75 -56.19 8.57
CA ARG A 512 19.78 -56.81 9.40
C ARG A 512 20.77 -55.82 10.01
N PHE A 513 21.05 -54.72 9.33
CA PHE A 513 22.13 -53.79 9.69
C PHE A 513 21.65 -52.34 9.88
N GLY A 514 20.36 -52.07 9.67
CA GLY A 514 19.76 -50.75 9.82
C GLY A 514 19.87 -49.88 8.56
N HIS A 515 19.04 -48.85 8.50
CA HIS A 515 18.97 -47.94 7.36
C HIS A 515 20.27 -47.18 7.09
N ASN A 516 21.03 -46.79 8.12
CA ASN A 516 22.32 -46.12 7.93
C ASN A 516 23.34 -46.98 7.16
N ALA A 517 23.34 -48.30 7.40
CA ALA A 517 24.19 -49.22 6.65
C ALA A 517 23.68 -49.40 5.22
N GLY A 518 22.36 -49.39 5.02
CA GLY A 518 21.74 -49.32 3.69
C GLY A 518 22.11 -48.08 2.91
N ASP A 519 22.07 -46.92 3.55
CA ASP A 519 22.45 -45.64 2.96
C ASP A 519 23.90 -45.63 2.51
N ALA A 520 24.81 -46.17 3.35
CA ALA A 520 26.22 -46.35 2.97
C ALA A 520 26.41 -47.32 1.80
N VAL A 521 25.59 -48.38 1.70
CA VAL A 521 25.57 -49.27 0.52
C VAL A 521 25.14 -48.51 -0.73
N LEU A 522 24.07 -47.71 -0.66
CA LEU A 522 23.57 -46.94 -1.80
C LEU A 522 24.57 -45.90 -2.29
N ILE A 523 25.25 -45.21 -1.38
CA ILE A 523 26.34 -44.26 -1.70
C ILE A 523 27.50 -44.98 -2.39
N GLU A 524 27.92 -46.13 -1.86
CA GLU A 524 29.02 -46.90 -2.45
C GLU A 524 28.64 -47.48 -3.82
N VAL A 525 27.39 -47.95 -4.00
CA VAL A 525 26.87 -48.40 -5.29
C VAL A 525 26.86 -47.24 -6.30
N ALA A 526 26.34 -46.07 -5.93
CA ALA A 526 26.34 -44.88 -6.78
C ALA A 526 27.76 -44.54 -7.25
N ARG A 527 28.73 -44.52 -6.32
CA ARG A 527 30.14 -44.27 -6.61
C ARG A 527 30.71 -45.30 -7.60
N ARG A 528 30.41 -46.59 -7.42
CA ARG A 528 30.89 -47.65 -8.31
C ARG A 528 30.26 -47.58 -9.70
N LEU A 529 28.96 -47.27 -9.80
CA LEU A 529 28.28 -47.09 -11.08
C LEU A 529 28.88 -45.91 -11.87
N GLN A 530 29.10 -44.77 -11.22
CA GLN A 530 29.74 -43.60 -11.84
C GLN A 530 31.15 -43.87 -12.35
N GLN A 531 31.92 -44.76 -11.70
CA GLN A 531 33.27 -45.12 -12.14
C GLN A 531 33.32 -46.06 -13.34
N VAL A 532 32.21 -46.73 -13.66
CA VAL A 532 32.14 -47.69 -14.77
C VAL A 532 31.67 -47.04 -16.07
N VAL A 533 30.78 -46.05 -15.96
CA VAL A 533 30.26 -45.32 -17.11
C VAL A 533 31.27 -44.30 -17.63
N ARG A 534 31.18 -43.95 -18.91
CA ARG A 534 32.05 -42.94 -19.53
C ARG A 534 31.50 -41.53 -19.32
N GLU A 535 32.34 -40.54 -19.59
CA GLU A 535 31.93 -39.14 -19.65
C GLU A 535 30.85 -38.94 -20.72
N GLY A 536 29.70 -38.38 -20.35
CA GLY A 536 28.52 -38.20 -21.21
C GLY A 536 27.35 -39.17 -20.96
N ASP A 537 27.61 -40.31 -20.34
CA ASP A 537 26.56 -41.20 -19.83
C ASP A 537 26.00 -40.66 -18.51
N THR A 538 24.72 -40.89 -18.22
CA THR A 538 24.08 -40.43 -16.98
C THR A 538 23.76 -41.62 -16.08
N VAL A 539 24.19 -41.58 -14.83
CA VAL A 539 23.71 -42.47 -13.77
C VAL A 539 22.73 -41.70 -12.91
N ALA A 540 21.52 -42.21 -12.74
CA ALA A 540 20.49 -41.62 -11.89
C ALA A 540 19.99 -42.63 -10.87
N ARG A 541 19.45 -42.14 -9.76
CA ARG A 541 18.71 -42.96 -8.79
C ARG A 541 17.24 -42.60 -8.86
N MET A 542 16.40 -43.60 -9.08
CA MET A 542 14.94 -43.42 -9.21
C MET A 542 14.25 -43.38 -7.84
N GLY A 543 14.77 -44.13 -6.88
CA GLY A 543 14.26 -44.24 -5.52
C GLY A 543 14.60 -45.61 -4.94
N GLY A 544 14.61 -45.76 -3.61
CA GLY A 544 14.91 -47.05 -2.98
C GLY A 544 16.27 -47.62 -3.41
N ASP A 545 16.25 -48.83 -3.97
CA ASP A 545 17.38 -49.58 -4.54
C ASP A 545 17.49 -49.52 -6.07
N GLU A 546 16.71 -48.67 -6.72
CA GLU A 546 16.64 -48.58 -8.19
C GLU A 546 17.55 -47.48 -8.76
N PHE A 547 18.40 -47.87 -9.70
CA PHE A 547 19.31 -46.99 -10.46
C PHE A 547 19.06 -47.13 -11.96
N VAL A 548 19.24 -46.05 -12.70
CA VAL A 548 19.13 -46.06 -14.16
C VAL A 548 20.38 -45.46 -14.78
N VAL A 549 20.90 -46.13 -15.81
CA VAL A 549 22.01 -45.61 -16.63
C VAL A 549 21.50 -45.29 -18.03
N LEU A 550 21.65 -44.04 -18.46
CA LEU A 550 21.47 -43.62 -19.85
C LEU A 550 22.82 -43.66 -20.56
N ALA A 551 22.98 -44.62 -21.46
CA ALA A 551 24.18 -44.79 -22.28
C ALA A 551 23.86 -44.42 -23.72
N ASP A 552 24.49 -43.36 -24.21
CA ASP A 552 24.25 -42.84 -25.56
C ASP A 552 25.11 -43.56 -26.62
N GLY A 553 24.76 -43.49 -27.91
CA GLY A 553 25.63 -43.94 -28.99
C GLY A 553 26.30 -45.31 -28.77
N ILE A 554 25.56 -46.28 -28.23
CA ILE A 554 26.05 -47.61 -27.85
C ILE A 554 25.34 -48.70 -28.66
N GLY A 555 26.06 -49.74 -29.07
CA GLY A 555 25.50 -50.92 -29.74
C GLY A 555 25.00 -52.00 -28.76
N ARG A 556 24.29 -53.02 -29.26
CA ARG A 556 23.73 -54.11 -28.40
C ARG A 556 24.78 -54.88 -27.61
N GLU A 557 25.88 -55.28 -28.25
CA GLU A 557 26.95 -56.01 -27.57
C GLU A 557 27.69 -55.11 -26.58
N GLU A 558 27.97 -53.86 -26.95
CA GLU A 558 28.55 -52.86 -26.05
C GLU A 558 27.65 -52.59 -24.81
N ALA A 559 26.33 -52.57 -24.98
CA ALA A 559 25.37 -52.39 -23.88
C ALA A 559 25.32 -53.62 -22.96
N LYS A 560 25.40 -54.84 -23.51
CA LYS A 560 25.54 -56.07 -22.71
C LYS A 560 26.86 -56.09 -21.94
N ASP A 561 27.95 -55.68 -22.58
CA ASP A 561 29.26 -55.56 -21.96
C ASP A 561 29.25 -54.52 -20.83
N LEU A 562 28.61 -53.36 -21.06
CA LEU A 562 28.39 -52.34 -20.02
C LEU A 562 27.57 -52.92 -18.85
N ALA A 563 26.46 -53.61 -19.11
CA ALA A 563 25.68 -54.26 -18.05
C ALA A 563 26.50 -55.29 -17.26
N GLY A 564 27.36 -56.05 -17.94
CA GLY A 564 28.32 -56.98 -17.31
C GLY A 564 29.33 -56.24 -16.43
N ARG A 565 29.91 -55.14 -16.90
CA ARG A 565 30.85 -54.30 -16.12
C ARG A 565 30.18 -53.67 -14.90
N LEU A 566 28.97 -53.11 -15.04
CA LEU A 566 28.21 -52.53 -13.94
C LEU A 566 27.93 -53.59 -12.85
N ARG A 567 27.51 -54.78 -13.27
CA ARG A 567 27.29 -55.92 -12.36
C ARG A 567 28.57 -56.34 -11.63
N ASN A 568 29.67 -56.48 -12.36
CA ASN A 568 30.97 -56.88 -11.79
C ASN A 568 31.56 -55.81 -10.86
N ALA A 569 31.18 -54.54 -11.02
CA ALA A 569 31.54 -53.49 -10.07
C ALA A 569 30.73 -53.58 -8.77
N ILE A 570 29.47 -53.99 -8.81
CA ILE A 570 28.61 -54.07 -7.61
C ILE A 570 28.86 -55.33 -6.77
N ILE A 571 29.07 -56.49 -7.40
CA ILE A 571 29.24 -57.80 -6.71
C ILE A 571 30.34 -57.83 -5.61
N PRO A 572 31.52 -57.22 -5.78
CA PRO A 572 32.58 -57.26 -4.78
C PRO A 572 32.11 -56.73 -3.41
N PRO A 573 32.48 -57.38 -2.29
CA PRO A 573 32.00 -56.98 -0.97
C PRO A 573 32.30 -55.51 -0.66
N MET A 574 31.32 -54.80 -0.12
CA MET A 574 31.45 -53.41 0.33
C MET A 574 31.83 -53.41 1.81
N ARG A 575 32.89 -52.67 2.17
CA ARG A 575 33.34 -52.55 3.57
C ARG A 575 32.69 -51.32 4.19
N ILE A 576 31.67 -51.55 5.01
CA ILE A 576 30.91 -50.52 5.73
C ILE A 576 30.99 -50.86 7.22
N ASP A 577 31.40 -49.91 8.06
CA ASP A 577 31.59 -50.11 9.51
C ASP A 577 32.41 -51.36 9.88
N ASN A 578 33.48 -51.60 9.12
CA ASN A 578 34.38 -52.74 9.25
C ASN A 578 33.70 -54.13 9.04
N ARG A 579 32.53 -54.15 8.40
CA ARG A 579 31.78 -55.37 8.02
C ARG A 579 31.76 -55.50 6.50
N ALA A 580 31.84 -56.73 6.01
CA ALA A 580 31.75 -57.02 4.58
C ALA A 580 30.29 -57.30 4.20
N MET A 581 29.70 -56.40 3.41
CA MET A 581 28.32 -56.49 2.93
C MET A 581 28.32 -56.91 1.46
N ARG A 582 27.32 -57.71 1.05
CA ARG A 582 27.16 -58.15 -0.34
C ARG A 582 25.73 -57.90 -0.77
N VAL A 583 25.58 -57.23 -1.90
CA VAL A 583 24.31 -57.08 -2.62
C VAL A 583 24.50 -57.60 -4.05
N GLY A 584 23.45 -58.19 -4.60
CA GLY A 584 23.41 -58.49 -6.03
C GLY A 584 22.88 -57.27 -6.79
N VAL A 585 22.78 -57.43 -8.10
CA VAL A 585 22.09 -56.47 -8.96
C VAL A 585 21.48 -57.22 -10.13
N SER A 586 20.22 -56.92 -10.42
CA SER A 586 19.50 -57.33 -11.62
C SER A 586 19.46 -56.14 -12.59
N LEU A 587 19.75 -56.37 -13.88
CA LEU A 587 19.86 -55.34 -14.90
C LEU A 587 18.99 -55.65 -16.12
N GLY A 588 18.12 -54.71 -16.49
CA GLY A 588 17.34 -54.75 -17.73
C GLY A 588 17.83 -53.69 -18.71
N ILE A 589 17.90 -54.02 -20.01
CA ILE A 589 18.32 -53.09 -21.05
C ILE A 589 17.13 -52.75 -21.94
N GLY A 590 16.62 -51.53 -21.84
CA GLY A 590 15.68 -50.93 -22.78
C GLY A 590 16.39 -50.11 -23.85
N TRP A 591 15.73 -49.91 -24.98
CA TRP A 591 16.22 -49.08 -26.09
C TRP A 591 15.23 -47.96 -26.34
N ALA A 592 15.75 -46.73 -26.39
CA ALA A 592 14.97 -45.60 -26.85
C ALA A 592 14.82 -45.66 -28.37
N GLY A 593 13.62 -45.38 -28.87
CA GLY A 593 13.33 -45.26 -30.29
C GLY A 593 12.62 -43.96 -30.61
N CYS A 594 12.76 -43.42 -31.82
CA CYS A 594 12.02 -42.23 -32.23
C CYS A 594 10.50 -42.48 -32.12
N GLY A 595 9.78 -41.53 -31.52
CA GLY A 595 8.33 -41.63 -31.30
C GLY A 595 7.91 -42.41 -30.07
N MET A 596 8.85 -43.04 -29.33
CA MET A 596 8.54 -43.61 -28.02
C MET A 596 8.42 -42.50 -26.98
N SER A 597 7.44 -42.64 -26.08
CA SER A 597 7.37 -41.85 -24.87
C SER A 597 8.45 -42.28 -23.86
N ILE A 598 8.81 -41.36 -22.97
CA ILE A 598 9.77 -41.62 -21.88
C ILE A 598 9.36 -42.85 -21.05
N GLU A 599 8.07 -42.97 -20.75
CA GLU A 599 7.53 -44.04 -19.90
C GLU A 599 7.58 -45.41 -20.61
N GLU A 600 7.34 -45.47 -21.93
CA GLU A 600 7.48 -46.72 -22.70
C GLU A 600 8.92 -47.25 -22.70
N VAL A 601 9.91 -46.35 -22.81
CA VAL A 601 11.33 -46.75 -22.80
C VAL A 601 11.75 -47.25 -21.41
N LEU A 602 11.36 -46.54 -20.35
CA LEU A 602 11.65 -46.94 -18.97
C LEU A 602 10.96 -48.26 -18.62
N HIS A 603 9.67 -48.41 -18.98
CA HIS A 603 8.91 -49.63 -18.72
C HIS A 603 9.51 -50.84 -19.43
N ALA A 604 9.93 -50.69 -20.68
CA ALA A 604 10.58 -51.78 -21.42
C ALA A 604 11.94 -52.18 -20.83
N ALA A 605 12.66 -51.25 -20.18
CA ALA A 605 13.89 -51.57 -19.45
C ALA A 605 13.58 -52.29 -18.12
N ASP A 606 12.57 -51.84 -17.40
CA ASP A 606 12.11 -52.40 -16.13
C ASP A 606 11.57 -53.85 -16.29
N GLU A 607 10.72 -54.11 -17.29
CA GLU A 607 10.20 -55.46 -17.57
C GLU A 607 11.35 -56.47 -17.79
N ARG A 608 12.36 -56.09 -18.57
CA ARG A 608 13.54 -56.94 -18.82
C ARG A 608 14.39 -57.14 -17.57
N MET A 609 14.45 -56.14 -16.69
CA MET A 609 15.13 -56.26 -15.39
C MET A 609 14.38 -57.27 -14.52
N TYR A 610 13.05 -57.16 -14.47
CA TYR A 610 12.19 -58.04 -13.69
C TYR A 610 12.28 -59.50 -14.16
N ASP A 611 12.29 -59.74 -15.47
CA ASP A 611 12.51 -61.07 -16.04
C ASP A 611 13.86 -61.65 -15.63
N GLU A 612 14.93 -60.84 -15.65
CA GLU A 612 16.24 -61.26 -15.18
C GLU A 612 16.23 -61.63 -13.68
N LYS A 613 15.58 -60.78 -12.87
CA LYS A 613 15.44 -60.98 -11.41
C LYS A 613 14.70 -62.28 -11.10
N ARG A 614 13.64 -62.60 -11.86
CA ARG A 614 12.89 -63.88 -11.73
C ARG A 614 13.70 -65.09 -12.14
N ALA A 615 14.44 -65.01 -13.24
CA ALA A 615 15.30 -66.10 -13.70
C ALA A 615 16.39 -66.42 -12.67
N ARG A 616 17.03 -65.38 -12.10
CA ARG A 616 18.04 -65.52 -11.04
C ARG A 616 17.47 -66.05 -9.73
N GLY A 617 16.32 -65.54 -9.30
CA GLY A 617 15.63 -66.02 -8.10
C GLY A 617 15.24 -67.50 -8.18
N SER A 618 14.95 -67.99 -9.39
CA SER A 618 14.65 -69.42 -9.65
C SER A 618 15.93 -70.26 -9.66
N ALA A 619 17.02 -69.79 -10.27
CA ALA A 619 18.32 -70.48 -10.27
C ALA A 619 18.93 -70.62 -8.86
N VAL A 620 18.81 -69.58 -8.01
CA VAL A 620 19.28 -69.62 -6.61
C VAL A 620 18.46 -70.59 -5.76
N ARG A 621 17.15 -70.71 -6.01
CA ARG A 621 16.28 -71.70 -5.33
C ARG A 621 16.60 -73.12 -5.76
N GLY A 622 16.84 -73.36 -7.06
CA GLY A 622 17.30 -74.67 -7.57
C GLY A 622 18.62 -75.11 -6.95
N ALA A 623 19.61 -74.22 -6.87
CA ALA A 623 20.92 -74.52 -6.27
C ALA A 623 20.89 -74.75 -4.75
N ARG A 624 19.92 -74.15 -4.02
CA ARG A 624 19.68 -74.45 -2.59
C ARG A 624 18.97 -75.79 -2.39
N GLY A 625 18.04 -76.16 -3.28
CA GLY A 625 17.36 -77.46 -3.26
C GLY A 625 18.33 -78.62 -3.45
N GLU A 626 19.24 -78.53 -4.42
CA GLU A 626 20.27 -79.55 -4.69
C GLU A 626 21.31 -79.68 -3.56
N ARG A 627 21.65 -78.58 -2.86
CA ARG A 627 22.54 -78.65 -1.69
C ARG A 627 21.88 -79.27 -0.46
N SER A 628 20.55 -79.21 -0.32
CA SER A 628 19.85 -79.91 0.76
C SER A 628 19.78 -81.42 0.51
N HIS A 629 19.63 -81.84 -0.75
CA HIS A 629 19.63 -83.26 -1.11
C HIS A 629 21.01 -83.94 -1.01
N ARG A 630 22.12 -83.22 -1.23
CA ARG A 630 23.48 -83.76 -1.02
C ARG A 630 23.95 -83.83 0.43
N ARG A 631 23.17 -83.37 1.40
CA ARG A 631 23.49 -83.45 2.85
C ARG A 631 22.67 -84.49 3.61
N ALA A 632 21.76 -85.19 2.92
CA ALA A 632 20.88 -86.23 3.47
C ALA A 632 21.07 -87.59 2.77
N GLY A 633 22.24 -87.84 2.18
CA GLY A 633 22.63 -89.12 1.57
C GLY A 633 23.95 -89.61 2.12
#